data_AF-A0A2W0A536-F1
#
_entry.id   AF-A0A2W0A536-F1
#
_cell.length_a   1.000
_cell.length_b   1.000
_cell.length_c   1.000
_cell.angle_alpha   90.00
_cell.angle_beta   90.00
_cell.angle_gamma   90.00
#
_symmetry.space_group_name_H-M   'P 1'
#
loop_
_entity.id
_entity.type
_entity.pdbx_description
1 polymer ?
#
loop_
_entity_poly.entity_id
_entity_poly.type
_entity_poly.pdbx_seq_one_letter_code
_entity_poly.pdbx_strand_id
1 'polypeptide(L)'
;MLLSVKSLIWTGGRVNPAKYSRLPREERMKGYKHVDFRNDERPFELLPKNCVPVCVEVFENSEPLTTFEYPENAVYVFGPEDGRVPQVIRRLCHRFLHIPAHFCLNLSAAINVVLAHLLMSRQLAGKEPILPLREMLVEVRGRMPTPTMDEVGGMGSES
;
A
#
# COMPACT_ATOMS: atom_id res chain seq x y z
N MET A 1 9.68 -5.11 -2.74
CA MET A 1 8.30 -5.46 -2.35
C MET A 1 8.09 -4.91 -0.95
N LEU A 2 7.61 -3.67 -0.85
CA LEU A 2 7.92 -2.84 0.34
C LEU A 2 7.02 -3.06 1.56
N LEU A 3 5.93 -3.83 1.48
CA LEU A 3 5.21 -4.41 2.64
C LEU A 3 4.03 -5.25 2.13
N SER A 4 3.64 -6.30 2.86
CA SER A 4 2.42 -7.07 2.63
C SER A 4 1.20 -6.29 3.16
N VAL A 5 0.87 -5.18 2.50
CA VAL A 5 -0.38 -4.47 2.75
C VAL A 5 -1.52 -5.39 2.34
N LYS A 6 -2.49 -5.63 3.23
CA LYS A 6 -3.60 -6.56 2.96
C LYS A 6 -4.71 -5.92 2.14
N SER A 7 -4.97 -4.64 2.36
CA SER A 7 -6.08 -3.92 1.75
C SER A 7 -5.75 -2.45 1.52
N LEU A 8 -6.27 -1.90 0.43
CA LEU A 8 -6.30 -0.47 0.15
C LEU A 8 -7.76 -0.06 -0.06
N ILE A 9 -8.23 0.87 0.77
CA ILE A 9 -9.59 1.39 0.69
C ILE A 9 -9.52 2.89 0.41
N TRP A 10 -10.32 3.37 -0.54
CA TRP A 10 -10.42 4.81 -0.85
C TRP A 10 -11.88 5.24 -1.01
N THR A 11 -12.14 6.51 -0.74
CA THR A 11 -13.46 7.17 -0.87
C THR A 11 -13.52 8.03 -2.12
N GLY A 12 -14.74 8.29 -2.62
CA GLY A 12 -14.97 9.19 -3.76
C GLY A 12 -14.58 8.62 -5.13
N GLY A 13 -14.81 9.40 -6.18
CA GLY A 13 -14.74 8.94 -7.58
C GLY A 13 -13.51 9.36 -8.38
N ARG A 14 -12.50 10.00 -7.76
CA ARG A 14 -11.28 10.47 -8.46
C ARG A 14 -10.46 9.29 -9.00
N VAL A 15 -10.41 8.20 -8.24
CA VAL A 15 -9.78 6.94 -8.65
C VAL A 15 -10.87 6.00 -9.14
N ASN A 16 -10.86 5.68 -10.43
CA ASN A 16 -11.76 4.71 -11.03
C ASN A 16 -10.94 3.67 -11.80
N PRO A 17 -10.62 2.53 -11.16
CA PRO A 17 -9.86 1.45 -11.80
C PRO A 17 -10.52 0.92 -13.08
N ALA A 18 -11.85 0.97 -13.18
CA ALA A 18 -12.59 0.50 -14.36
C ALA A 18 -12.40 1.40 -15.60
N LYS A 19 -11.93 2.65 -15.44
CA LYS A 19 -11.54 3.49 -16.58
C LYS A 19 -10.23 3.03 -17.24
N TYR A 20 -9.44 2.22 -16.55
CA TYR A 20 -8.21 1.68 -17.09
C TYR A 20 -8.50 0.31 -17.71
N SER A 21 -8.31 0.20 -19.04
CA SER A 21 -8.40 -1.08 -19.75
C SER A 21 -7.38 -2.10 -19.24
N ARG A 22 -6.28 -1.60 -18.65
CA ARG A 22 -5.28 -2.34 -17.88
C ARG A 22 -4.78 -1.45 -16.76
N LEU A 23 -4.64 -2.00 -15.54
CA LEU A 23 -4.03 -1.27 -14.44
C LEU A 23 -2.61 -0.79 -14.81
N PRO A 24 -2.18 0.38 -14.30
CA PRO A 24 -0.82 0.88 -14.43
C PRO A 24 0.24 -0.17 -14.07
N ARG A 25 1.44 -0.03 -14.63
CA ARG A 25 2.52 -1.03 -14.48
C ARG A 25 2.87 -1.24 -12.99
N GLU A 26 2.84 -0.16 -12.23
CA GLU A 26 3.12 -0.08 -10.80
C GLU A 26 2.13 -0.94 -10.00
N GLU A 27 0.84 -0.87 -10.34
CA GLU A 27 -0.25 -1.65 -9.73
C GLU A 27 -0.28 -3.11 -10.23
N ARG A 28 0.30 -3.39 -11.41
CA ARG A 28 0.47 -4.75 -11.95
C ARG A 28 1.71 -5.48 -11.44
N MET A 29 2.56 -4.84 -10.64
CA MET A 29 3.68 -5.54 -10.01
C MET A 29 3.13 -6.66 -9.12
N LYS A 30 3.72 -7.87 -9.19
CA LYS A 30 3.20 -9.07 -8.50
C LYS A 30 2.94 -8.87 -6.99
N GLY A 31 3.62 -7.90 -6.36
CA GLY A 31 3.40 -7.55 -4.96
C GLY A 31 2.01 -7.00 -4.63
N TYR A 32 1.30 -6.39 -5.61
CA TYR A 32 -0.06 -5.86 -5.42
C TYR A 32 -1.16 -6.88 -5.73
N LYS A 33 -0.83 -8.05 -6.30
CA LYS A 33 -1.82 -9.08 -6.69
C LYS A 33 -2.69 -9.58 -5.52
N HIS A 34 -2.16 -9.48 -4.30
CA HIS A 34 -2.82 -9.96 -3.08
C HIS A 34 -3.40 -8.82 -2.23
N VAL A 35 -3.35 -7.57 -2.71
CA VAL A 35 -3.96 -6.43 -2.04
C VAL A 35 -5.44 -6.38 -2.42
N ASP A 36 -6.32 -6.34 -1.41
CA ASP A 36 -7.74 -6.13 -1.61
C ASP A 36 -8.03 -4.64 -1.84
N PHE A 37 -8.45 -4.28 -3.06
CA PHE A 37 -8.76 -2.90 -3.45
C PHE A 37 -10.26 -2.66 -3.33
N ARG A 38 -10.67 -1.66 -2.52
CA ARG A 38 -12.09 -1.31 -2.35
C ARG A 38 -12.34 0.17 -2.44
N ASN A 39 -13.35 0.54 -3.23
CA ASN A 39 -13.94 1.87 -3.17
C ASN A 39 -15.20 1.81 -2.30
N ASP A 40 -15.21 2.55 -1.20
CA ASP A 40 -16.35 2.58 -0.28
C ASP A 40 -16.46 3.98 0.34
N GLU A 41 -17.68 4.50 0.49
CA GLU A 41 -17.95 5.80 1.11
C GLU A 41 -17.87 5.75 2.65
N ARG A 42 -17.86 4.54 3.23
CA ARG A 42 -17.79 4.29 4.68
C ARG A 42 -16.64 3.33 5.02
N PRO A 43 -15.38 3.70 4.73
CA PRO A 43 -14.24 2.79 4.86
C PRO A 43 -14.04 2.25 6.28
N PHE A 44 -14.43 3.01 7.30
CA PHE A 44 -14.29 2.62 8.71
C PHE A 44 -15.19 1.45 9.12
N GLU A 45 -16.32 1.26 8.44
CA GLU A 45 -17.22 0.11 8.71
C GLU A 45 -16.61 -1.21 8.21
N LEU A 46 -15.63 -1.14 7.30
CA LEU A 46 -14.94 -2.30 6.74
C LEU A 46 -13.69 -2.71 7.52
N LEU A 47 -13.26 -1.90 8.49
CA LEU A 47 -12.01 -2.13 9.21
C LEU A 47 -12.16 -3.30 10.21
N PRO A 48 -11.08 -4.08 10.45
CA PRO A 48 -11.08 -5.10 11.49
C PRO A 48 -11.41 -4.51 12.88
N LYS A 49 -12.22 -5.21 13.68
CA LYS A 49 -12.68 -4.73 14.99
C LYS A 49 -11.55 -4.39 15.97
N ASN A 50 -10.39 -5.03 15.84
CA ASN A 50 -9.23 -4.84 16.71
C ASN A 50 -8.14 -3.97 16.08
N CYS A 51 -8.45 -3.22 15.02
CA CYS A 51 -7.49 -2.32 14.39
C CYS A 51 -7.31 -1.03 15.20
N VAL A 52 -6.17 -0.36 14.97
CA VAL A 52 -5.87 0.96 15.51
C VAL A 52 -5.74 1.93 14.34
N PRO A 53 -6.76 2.77 14.06
CA PRO A 53 -6.65 3.74 12.99
C PRO A 53 -5.67 4.86 13.39
N VAL A 54 -4.66 5.06 12.56
CA VAL A 54 -3.58 6.05 12.71
C VAL A 54 -3.74 7.09 11.59
N CYS A 55 -4.12 8.31 11.97
CA CYS A 55 -4.21 9.43 11.04
C CYS A 55 -2.80 9.96 10.73
N VAL A 56 -2.41 9.96 9.45
CA VAL A 56 -1.12 10.50 9.01
C VAL A 56 -1.32 11.94 8.55
N GLU A 57 -1.12 12.90 9.45
CA GLU A 57 -1.25 14.33 9.17
C GLU A 57 -0.58 15.18 10.27
N VAL A 58 -0.23 16.43 9.93
CA VAL A 58 0.40 17.37 10.87
C VAL A 58 -0.67 17.96 11.80
N PHE A 59 -0.54 17.69 13.10
CA PHE A 59 -1.33 18.26 14.18
C PHE A 59 -0.42 18.62 15.35
N GLU A 60 -0.89 19.49 16.24
CA GLU A 60 -0.11 19.93 17.41
C GLU A 60 0.27 18.75 18.33
N ASN A 61 -0.62 17.76 18.48
CA ASN A 61 -0.39 16.59 19.32
C ASN A 61 -0.07 15.32 18.52
N SER A 62 0.36 15.44 17.25
CA SER A 62 0.75 14.24 16.51
C SER A 62 2.15 13.80 16.85
N GLU A 63 2.35 12.49 16.86
CA GLU A 63 3.59 11.82 17.19
C GLU A 63 4.53 11.88 15.98
N PRO A 64 5.82 12.20 16.15
CA PRO A 64 6.75 12.26 15.03
C PRO A 64 7.10 10.85 14.55
N LEU A 65 7.13 10.67 13.23
CA LEU A 65 7.46 9.39 12.60
C LEU A 65 8.79 8.82 13.11
N THR A 66 9.77 9.66 13.41
CA THR A 66 11.11 9.28 13.88
C THR A 66 11.11 8.44 15.15
N THR A 67 10.11 8.58 16.02
CA THR A 67 10.01 7.84 17.29
C THR A 67 8.67 7.12 17.43
N PHE A 68 7.91 6.97 16.34
CA PHE A 68 6.58 6.40 16.41
C PHE A 68 6.63 4.89 16.65
N GLU A 69 6.00 4.45 17.74
CA GLU A 69 5.82 3.03 18.03
C GLU A 69 4.58 2.48 17.33
N TYR A 70 4.77 1.50 16.47
CA TYR A 70 3.70 0.99 15.62
C TYR A 70 2.74 0.03 16.35
N PRO A 71 1.42 0.29 16.34
CA PRO A 71 0.42 -0.69 16.77
C PRO A 71 0.48 -1.96 15.92
N GLU A 72 0.17 -3.11 16.51
CA GLU A 72 0.21 -4.40 15.79
C GLU A 72 -0.78 -4.49 14.64
N ASN A 73 -2.00 -3.97 14.83
CA ASN A 73 -3.08 -3.96 13.84
C ASN A 73 -3.38 -2.54 13.37
N ALA A 74 -2.37 -1.79 12.95
CA ALA A 74 -2.54 -0.42 12.50
C ALA A 74 -3.28 -0.33 11.15
N VAL A 75 -4.16 0.65 11.02
CA VAL A 75 -4.75 1.11 9.75
C VAL A 75 -4.32 2.54 9.54
N TYR A 76 -3.61 2.85 8.47
CA TYR A 76 -3.14 4.21 8.19
C TYR A 76 -4.17 4.97 7.35
N VAL A 77 -4.56 6.14 7.85
CA VAL A 77 -5.55 7.01 7.23
C VAL A 77 -4.84 8.25 6.71
N PHE A 78 -4.95 8.48 5.40
CA PHE A 78 -4.35 9.62 4.73
C PHE A 78 -5.44 10.57 4.23
N GLY A 79 -5.13 11.87 4.22
CA GLY A 79 -6.01 12.90 3.67
C GLY A 79 -5.98 13.00 2.14
N PRO A 80 -6.89 13.79 1.56
CA PRO A 80 -6.82 14.13 0.15
C PRO A 80 -5.58 15.00 -0.13
N GLU A 81 -5.05 14.94 -1.35
CA GLU A 81 -3.85 15.71 -1.75
C GLU A 81 -4.04 17.23 -1.61
N ASP A 82 -5.27 17.72 -1.82
CA ASP A 82 -5.60 19.14 -1.81
C ASP A 82 -6.15 19.65 -0.47
N GLY A 83 -6.04 18.87 0.62
CA GLY A 83 -6.67 19.24 1.87
C GLY A 83 -6.32 18.37 3.07
N ARG A 84 -7.10 18.54 4.14
CA ARG A 84 -6.90 17.82 5.40
C ARG A 84 -7.90 16.68 5.54
N VAL A 85 -7.58 15.72 6.38
CA VAL A 85 -8.54 14.66 6.75
C VAL A 85 -9.77 15.32 7.40
N PRO A 86 -11.01 15.05 6.91
CA PRO A 86 -12.22 15.62 7.48
C PRO A 86 -12.34 15.36 8.97
N GLN A 87 -12.85 16.33 9.74
CA GLN A 87 -12.97 16.20 11.21
C GLN A 87 -13.73 14.94 11.64
N VAL A 88 -14.78 14.58 10.90
CA VAL A 88 -15.58 13.37 11.16
C VAL A 88 -14.73 12.10 11.07
N ILE A 89 -13.80 12.03 10.13
CA ILE A 89 -12.87 10.92 9.97
C ILE A 89 -11.79 10.96 11.06
N ARG A 90 -11.25 12.15 11.36
CA ARG A 90 -10.23 12.30 12.42
C ARG A 90 -10.71 11.83 13.79
N ARG A 91 -12.00 12.04 14.10
CA ARG A 91 -12.61 11.57 15.36
C ARG A 91 -12.67 10.04 15.47
N LEU A 92 -12.55 9.30 14.36
CA LEU A 92 -12.49 7.85 14.34
C LEU A 92 -11.05 7.32 14.47
N CYS A 93 -10.04 8.20 14.38
CA CYS A 93 -8.65 7.83 14.55
C CYS A 93 -8.24 7.85 16.02
N HIS A 94 -7.45 6.85 16.41
CA HIS A 94 -6.98 6.69 17.78
C HIS A 94 -5.61 7.35 17.99
N ARG A 95 -4.80 7.41 16.95
CA ARG A 95 -3.46 8.00 16.99
C ARG A 95 -3.24 8.94 15.81
N PHE A 96 -2.32 9.87 15.99
CA PHE A 96 -1.99 10.90 15.01
C PHE A 96 -0.49 10.86 14.81
N LEU A 97 -0.07 10.70 13.56
CA LEU A 97 1.31 10.54 13.14
C LEU A 97 1.65 11.66 12.16
N HIS A 98 2.78 12.34 12.32
CA HIS A 98 3.29 13.24 11.30
C HIS A 98 4.68 12.83 10.83
N ILE A 99 4.97 13.15 9.58
CA ILE A 99 6.31 12.99 9.00
C ILE A 99 7.06 14.29 9.26
N PRO A 100 8.18 14.29 10.01
CA PRO A 100 8.99 15.48 10.18
C PRO A 100 9.56 15.91 8.83
N ALA A 101 9.07 17.02 8.29
CA ALA A 101 9.47 17.58 7.01
C ALA A 101 9.27 19.09 7.00
N HIS A 102 10.15 19.81 6.29
CA HIS A 102 10.03 21.28 6.13
C HIS A 102 8.86 21.69 5.22
N PHE A 103 8.43 20.80 4.33
CA PHE A 103 7.35 21.03 3.38
C PHE A 103 6.39 19.83 3.37
N CYS A 104 5.14 20.06 2.96
CA CYS A 104 4.17 18.99 2.79
C CYS A 104 4.67 18.02 1.72
N LEU A 105 4.63 16.73 2.03
CA LEU A 105 4.87 15.68 1.05
C LEU A 105 3.61 15.48 0.21
N ASN A 106 3.78 15.14 -1.07
CA ASN A 106 2.65 14.60 -1.83
C ASN A 106 2.18 13.28 -1.21
N LEU A 107 0.93 12.91 -1.47
CA LEU A 107 0.28 11.76 -0.85
C LEU A 107 1.06 10.45 -1.06
N SER A 108 1.54 10.21 -2.28
CA SER A 108 2.32 9.00 -2.62
C SER A 108 3.64 8.93 -1.83
N ALA A 109 4.36 10.05 -1.73
CA ALA A 109 5.60 10.14 -0.96
C ALA A 109 5.33 9.89 0.54
N ALA A 110 4.28 10.48 1.10
CA ALA A 110 3.91 10.26 2.50
C ALA A 110 3.61 8.78 2.78
N ILE A 111 2.82 8.13 1.90
CA ILE A 111 2.52 6.70 2.00
C ILE A 111 3.82 5.87 1.97
N ASN A 112 4.67 6.10 0.97
CA ASN A 112 5.91 5.33 0.81
C ASN A 112 6.87 5.51 1.98
N VAL A 113 6.98 6.73 2.52
CA VAL A 113 7.83 7.02 3.69
C VAL A 113 7.32 6.29 4.93
N VAL A 114 6.01 6.33 5.20
CA VAL A 114 5.41 5.63 6.35
C VAL A 114 5.60 4.12 6.24
N LEU A 115 5.36 3.55 5.06
CA LEU A 115 5.54 2.12 4.83
C LEU A 115 7.02 1.71 4.96
N ALA A 116 7.95 2.46 4.36
CA ALA A 116 9.37 2.16 4.49
C ALA A 116 9.83 2.22 5.96
N HIS A 117 9.42 3.25 6.71
CA HIS A 117 9.75 3.37 8.13
C HIS A 117 9.14 2.23 8.97
N LEU A 118 7.90 1.81 8.68
CA LEU A 118 7.27 0.66 9.32
C LEU A 118 8.08 -0.62 9.10
N LEU A 119 8.51 -0.89 7.86
CA LEU A 119 9.33 -2.05 7.56
C LEU A 119 10.66 -2.00 8.34
N MET A 120 11.36 -0.87 8.29
CA MET A 120 12.62 -0.68 9.00
C MET A 120 12.47 -0.86 10.52
N SER A 121 11.42 -0.28 11.11
CA SER A 121 11.12 -0.43 12.53
C SER A 121 10.85 -1.90 12.90
N ARG A 122 10.08 -2.62 12.09
CA ARG A 122 9.81 -4.05 12.31
C ARG A 122 11.08 -4.91 12.16
N GLN A 123 11.95 -4.57 11.22
CA GLN A 123 13.25 -5.23 11.04
C GLN A 123 14.16 -5.04 12.25
N LEU A 124 14.28 -3.80 12.74
CA LEU A 124 15.05 -3.48 13.94
C LEU A 124 14.48 -4.17 15.19
N ALA A 125 13.16 -4.34 15.27
CA ALA A 125 12.49 -5.07 16.33
C ALA A 125 12.54 -6.60 16.18
N GLY A 126 13.19 -7.14 15.14
CA GLY A 126 13.26 -8.58 14.87
C GLY A 126 11.93 -9.22 14.43
N LYS A 127 10.92 -8.41 14.07
CA LYS A 127 9.59 -8.86 13.62
C LYS A 127 9.55 -9.19 12.12
N GLU A 128 10.53 -8.72 11.36
CA GLU A 128 10.72 -9.00 9.93
C GLU A 128 12.20 -9.23 9.66
N PRO A 129 12.58 -10.12 8.73
CA PRO A 129 13.97 -10.35 8.41
C PRO A 129 14.60 -9.17 7.66
N ILE A 130 15.87 -8.89 7.95
CA ILE A 130 16.71 -8.04 7.10
C ILE A 130 17.31 -8.93 6.02
N LEU A 131 16.74 -8.86 4.81
CA LEU A 131 17.21 -9.65 3.68
C LEU A 131 18.41 -8.99 3.00
N PRO A 132 19.37 -9.77 2.49
CA PRO A 132 20.45 -9.22 1.69
C PRO A 132 19.91 -8.65 0.37
N LEU A 133 20.54 -7.57 -0.11
CA LEU A 133 20.07 -6.82 -1.29
C LEU A 133 19.80 -7.71 -2.51
N ARG A 134 20.64 -8.73 -2.76
CA ARG A 134 20.47 -9.68 -3.87
C ARG A 134 19.11 -10.38 -3.85
N GLU A 135 18.57 -10.69 -2.67
CA GLU A 135 17.28 -11.37 -2.50
C GLU A 135 16.12 -10.39 -2.67
N MET A 136 16.33 -9.12 -2.33
CA MET A 136 15.36 -8.04 -2.58
C MET A 136 15.28 -7.64 -4.06
N LEU A 137 16.41 -7.75 -4.79
CA LEU A 137 16.52 -7.43 -6.22
C LEU A 137 16.04 -8.56 -7.14
N VAL A 138 15.70 -9.74 -6.60
CA VAL A 138 14.89 -10.73 -7.32
C VAL A 138 13.48 -10.15 -7.43
N GLU A 139 13.34 -9.18 -8.32
CA GLU A 139 12.05 -8.76 -8.81
C GLU A 139 11.42 -10.04 -9.34
N VAL A 140 10.26 -10.44 -8.79
CA VAL A 140 9.51 -11.61 -9.26
C VAL A 140 8.93 -11.24 -10.63
N ARG A 141 9.77 -10.94 -11.62
CA ARG A 141 9.44 -10.79 -13.02
C ARG A 141 8.85 -12.13 -13.41
N GLY A 142 7.57 -12.15 -13.76
CA GLY A 142 6.99 -13.35 -14.33
C GLY A 142 7.83 -13.72 -15.55
N ARG A 143 8.54 -14.84 -15.47
CA ARG A 143 8.94 -15.54 -16.68
C ARG A 143 7.61 -15.95 -17.32
N MET A 144 7.13 -15.16 -18.28
CA MET A 144 6.21 -15.71 -19.27
C MET A 144 7.02 -16.81 -19.94
N PRO A 145 6.61 -18.09 -19.91
CA PRO A 145 7.21 -19.06 -20.81
C PRO A 145 7.01 -18.50 -22.21
N THR A 146 8.10 -18.17 -22.90
CA THR A 146 8.02 -18.02 -24.35
C THR A 146 7.53 -19.37 -24.85
N PRO A 147 6.38 -19.47 -25.54
CA PRO A 147 5.98 -20.73 -26.12
C PRO A 147 7.13 -21.15 -27.04
N THR A 148 7.69 -22.33 -26.79
CA THR A 148 8.60 -22.99 -27.73
C THR A 148 7.84 -23.14 -29.04
N MET A 149 8.48 -22.74 -30.15
CA MET A 149 7.90 -22.82 -31.51
C MET A 149 7.52 -24.25 -31.93
N ASP A 150 7.80 -25.26 -31.11
CA ASP A 150 7.50 -26.66 -31.35
C ASP A 150 6.02 -27.03 -31.10
N GLU A 151 5.22 -26.18 -30.44
CA GLU A 151 3.78 -26.45 -30.22
C GLU A 151 2.85 -25.88 -31.30
N VAL A 152 3.38 -25.27 -32.37
CA VAL A 152 2.58 -24.69 -33.47
C VAL A 152 2.53 -25.57 -34.73
N GLY A 153 3.11 -26.79 -34.69
CA GLY A 153 3.20 -27.65 -35.87
C GLY A 153 2.47 -28.99 -35.72
N GLY A 154 1.31 -29.14 -36.36
CA GLY A 154 0.83 -30.44 -36.83
C GLY A 154 -0.58 -30.87 -36.41
N MET A 155 -1.62 -30.21 -36.92
CA MET A 155 -2.87 -30.93 -37.21
C MET A 155 -2.91 -31.21 -38.72
N GLY A 156 -2.57 -32.44 -39.08
CA GLY A 156 -2.73 -32.98 -40.42
C GLY A 156 -4.21 -33.11 -40.78
N SER A 157 -4.53 -32.72 -42.00
CA SER A 157 -5.79 -33.03 -42.68
C SER A 157 -5.71 -34.45 -43.26
N GLU A 158 -6.47 -35.38 -42.69
CA GLU A 158 -6.86 -36.61 -43.39
C GLU A 158 -8.29 -36.43 -43.91
N SER A 159 -8.44 -36.51 -45.24
CA SER A 159 -9.67 -36.76 -45.98
C SER A 159 -9.33 -37.63 -47.18
#